data_AF-A0A3D3KFL8-F1
#
_entry.id   AF-A0A3D3KFL8-F1
#
_cell.length_a   1.000
_cell.length_b   1.000
_cell.length_c   1.000
_cell.angle_alpha   90.00
_cell.angle_beta   90.00
_cell.angle_gamma   90.00
#
_symmetry.space_group_name_H-M   'P 1'
#
loop_
_entity.id
_entity.type
_entity.pdbx_description
1 polymer ?
#
loop_
_entity_poly.entity_id
_entity_poly.type
_entity_poly.pdbx_seq_one_letter_code
_entity_poly.pdbx_strand_id
1 'polypeptide(L)'
;MTDNLTIYKQIYPSQCVKIAELGYRSVLNIRPDAETETQPNSVDFARATAKANLSYHHLPFDEERLSRATVEQFADFYRAMPKPILMFCGTGARAKLLYQSALMQGLL
;
A
#
# COMPACT_ATOMS: atom_id res chain seq x y z
N MET A 1 -8.13 4.71 18.99
CA MET A 1 -7.04 3.85 18.49
C MET A 1 -6.46 4.57 17.30
N THR A 2 -5.18 4.93 17.33
CA THR A 2 -4.53 5.60 16.20
C THR A 2 -4.27 4.54 15.14
N ASP A 3 -5.19 4.39 14.20
CA ASP A 3 -5.05 3.42 13.11
C ASP A 3 -3.96 3.91 12.15
N ASN A 4 -2.72 3.49 12.43
CA ASN A 4 -1.52 3.87 11.70
C ASN A 4 -1.52 3.37 10.24
N LEU A 5 -2.41 2.43 9.91
CA LEU A 5 -2.56 1.79 8.62
C LEU A 5 -4.05 1.53 8.30
N THR A 6 -4.47 1.99 7.13
CA THR A 6 -5.77 1.68 6.54
C THR A 6 -5.57 0.73 5.37
N ILE A 7 -6.36 -0.34 5.33
CA ILE A 7 -6.43 -1.25 4.17
C ILE A 7 -7.60 -0.83 3.28
N TYR A 8 -7.36 -0.78 1.98
CA TYR A 8 -8.39 -0.40 1.01
C TYR A 8 -8.35 -1.25 -0.27
N LYS A 9 -9.45 -1.20 -1.03
CA LYS A 9 -9.52 -1.73 -2.40
C LYS A 9 -8.79 -0.82 -3.38
N GLN A 10 -8.79 -1.17 -4.66
CA GLN A 10 -8.19 -0.36 -5.72
C GLN A 10 -8.58 1.13 -5.60
N ILE A 11 -7.56 2.00 -5.55
CA ILE A 11 -7.69 3.45 -5.70
C ILE A 11 -7.23 3.89 -7.09
N TYR A 12 -7.32 5.17 -7.41
CA TYR A 12 -6.88 5.74 -8.68
C TYR A 12 -5.96 6.94 -8.44
N PRO A 13 -5.00 7.22 -9.34
CA PRO A 13 -4.10 8.38 -9.23
C PRO A 13 -4.83 9.72 -9.04
N SER A 14 -6.02 9.88 -9.63
CA SER A 14 -6.87 11.07 -9.47
C SER A 14 -7.35 11.30 -8.02
N GLN A 15 -7.31 10.26 -7.17
CA GLN A 15 -7.76 10.34 -5.77
C GLN A 15 -6.64 10.75 -4.81
N CYS A 16 -5.37 10.83 -5.25
CA CYS A 16 -4.23 11.12 -4.37
C CYS A 16 -4.36 12.45 -3.61
N VAL A 17 -4.89 13.50 -4.26
CA VAL A 17 -5.15 14.80 -3.59
C VAL A 17 -6.15 14.61 -2.45
N LYS A 18 -7.25 13.90 -2.70
CA LYS A 18 -8.26 13.65 -1.67
C LYS A 18 -7.72 12.79 -0.52
N ILE A 19 -6.87 11.81 -0.83
CA ILE A 19 -6.20 10.98 0.18
C ILE A 19 -5.33 11.84 1.09
N ALA A 20 -4.57 12.80 0.55
CA ALA A 20 -3.77 13.73 1.35
C ALA A 20 -4.64 14.65 2.22
N GLU A 21 -5.73 15.18 1.67
CA GLU A 21 -6.72 16.00 2.41
C GLU A 21 -7.36 15.25 3.58
N LEU A 22 -7.58 13.94 3.44
CA LEU A 22 -8.10 13.07 4.50
C LEU A 22 -7.06 12.79 5.61
N GLY A 23 -5.86 13.35 5.51
CA GLY A 23 -4.83 13.26 6.54
C GLY A 23 -3.84 12.12 6.37
N TYR A 24 -3.98 11.27 5.34
CA TYR A 24 -2.97 10.27 5.02
C TYR A 24 -1.65 10.94 4.64
N ARG A 25 -0.54 10.25 4.92
CA ARG A 25 0.81 10.72 4.60
C ARG A 25 1.54 9.80 3.65
N SER A 26 1.10 8.54 3.57
CA SER A 26 1.72 7.58 2.67
C SER A 26 0.72 6.65 2.00
N VAL A 27 1.11 6.17 0.81
CA VAL A 27 0.38 5.18 0.02
C VAL A 27 1.31 3.99 -0.25
N LEU A 28 0.87 2.79 0.09
CA LEU A 28 1.56 1.53 -0.21
C LEU A 28 0.73 0.72 -1.21
N ASN A 29 1.23 0.64 -2.45
CA ASN A 29 0.65 -0.23 -3.47
C ASN A 29 1.32 -1.61 -3.37
N ILE A 30 0.54 -2.66 -3.16
CA ILE A 30 1.04 -4.04 -3.19
C ILE A 30 0.46 -4.85 -4.36
N ARG A 31 -0.22 -4.18 -5.29
CA ARG A 31 -0.73 -4.77 -6.52
C ARG A 31 0.38 -4.78 -7.58
N PRO A 32 0.77 -5.94 -8.14
CA PRO A 32 1.51 -6.03 -9.39
C PRO A 32 0.85 -5.18 -10.47
N ASP A 33 1.66 -4.54 -11.33
CA ASP A 33 1.13 -3.83 -12.48
C ASP A 33 0.58 -4.81 -13.52
N ALA A 34 -0.36 -4.33 -14.33
CA ALA A 34 -0.97 -5.07 -15.43
C ALA A 34 -1.71 -6.38 -15.04
N GLU A 35 -2.31 -6.47 -13.84
CA GLU A 35 -3.25 -7.56 -13.54
C GLU A 35 -4.55 -7.46 -14.34
N THR A 36 -4.95 -6.24 -14.74
CA THR A 36 -6.15 -5.97 -15.56
C THR A 36 -5.88 -4.81 -16.52
N GLU A 37 -6.47 -4.81 -17.71
CA GLU A 37 -6.25 -3.77 -18.74
C GLU A 37 -6.56 -2.35 -18.26
N THR A 38 -7.54 -2.19 -17.36
CA THR A 38 -7.99 -0.89 -16.84
C THR A 38 -7.23 -0.45 -15.59
N GLN A 39 -6.21 -1.21 -15.16
CA GLN A 39 -5.43 -0.90 -13.96
C GLN A 39 -4.50 0.29 -14.21
N PRO A 40 -4.52 1.32 -13.34
CA PRO A 40 -3.46 2.32 -13.32
C PRO A 40 -2.13 1.69 -12.89
N ASN A 41 -1.06 1.98 -13.62
CA ASN A 41 0.28 1.47 -13.29
C ASN A 41 0.91 2.24 -12.10
N SER A 42 1.92 1.62 -11.49
CA SER A 42 2.66 2.18 -10.35
C SER A 42 3.37 3.51 -10.67
N VAL A 43 3.78 3.73 -11.91
CA VAL A 43 4.43 4.98 -12.36
C VAL A 43 3.46 6.16 -12.29
N ASP A 44 2.21 5.98 -12.69
CA ASP A 44 1.17 7.00 -12.58
C ASP A 44 0.83 7.32 -11.12
N PHE A 45 0.86 6.31 -10.26
CA PHE A 45 0.75 6.51 -8.81
C PHE A 45 1.92 7.31 -8.24
N ALA A 46 3.16 6.98 -8.60
CA ALA A 46 4.34 7.72 -8.14
C ALA A 46 4.25 9.21 -8.52
N ARG A 47 3.79 9.51 -9.75
CA ARG A 47 3.58 10.89 -10.20
C ARG A 47 2.46 11.60 -9.43
N ALA A 48 1.31 10.94 -9.22
CA ALA A 48 0.17 11.55 -8.56
C ALA A 48 0.38 11.76 -7.05
N THR A 49 1.03 10.81 -6.38
CA THR A 49 1.38 10.91 -4.96
C THR A 49 2.41 12.00 -4.71
N ALA A 50 3.45 12.11 -5.57
CA ALA A 50 4.41 13.21 -5.50
C ALA A 50 3.72 14.59 -5.61
N LYS A 51 2.78 14.75 -6.56
CA LYS A 51 1.99 15.98 -6.70
C LYS A 51 1.10 16.28 -5.48
N ALA A 52 0.64 15.25 -4.79
CA ALA A 52 -0.19 15.35 -3.59
C ALA A 52 0.62 15.40 -2.28
N ASN A 53 1.95 15.47 -2.36
CA ASN A 53 2.85 15.42 -1.20
C ASN A 53 2.64 14.18 -0.30
N LEU A 54 2.40 13.03 -0.92
CA LEU A 54 2.28 11.72 -0.28
C LEU A 54 3.55 10.90 -0.52
N SER A 55 4.06 10.23 0.52
CA SER A 55 5.08 9.20 0.33
C SER A 55 4.48 8.00 -0.39
N TYR A 56 5.18 7.45 -1.39
CA TYR A 56 4.69 6.31 -2.17
C TYR A 56 5.70 5.19 -2.20
N HIS A 57 5.23 3.98 -1.92
CA HIS A 57 5.99 2.75 -2.06
C HIS A 57 5.19 1.71 -2.85
N HIS A 58 5.91 0.92 -3.64
CA HIS A 58 5.36 -0.20 -4.41
C HIS A 58 6.07 -1.49 -3.97
N LEU A 59 5.30 -2.43 -3.43
CA LEU A 59 5.75 -3.75 -2.97
C LEU A 59 4.84 -4.83 -3.55
N PRO A 60 4.87 -5.05 -4.88
CA PRO A 60 3.99 -6.01 -5.52
C PRO A 60 4.37 -7.44 -5.13
N PHE A 61 3.36 -8.27 -4.89
CA PHE A 61 3.53 -9.72 -4.75
C PHE A 61 2.29 -10.47 -5.24
N ASP A 62 2.49 -11.71 -5.68
CA ASP A 62 1.42 -12.61 -6.11
C ASP A 62 0.78 -13.31 -4.90
N GLU A 63 -0.55 -13.46 -4.89
CA GLU A 63 -1.29 -14.04 -3.76
C GLU A 63 -0.80 -15.43 -3.37
N GLU A 64 -0.37 -16.23 -4.35
CA GLU A 64 0.13 -17.60 -4.14
C GLU A 64 1.50 -17.66 -3.47
N ARG A 65 2.19 -16.51 -3.30
CA ARG A 65 3.61 -16.46 -2.92
C ARG A 65 3.91 -15.37 -1.88
N LEU A 66 3.10 -15.25 -0.83
CA LEU A 66 3.50 -14.43 0.31
C LEU A 66 4.73 -15.05 1.01
N SER A 67 5.91 -14.58 0.62
CA SER A 67 7.18 -15.03 1.17
C SER A 67 7.49 -14.34 2.50
N ARG A 68 8.28 -14.99 3.36
CA ARG A 68 8.80 -14.37 4.59
C ARG A 68 9.55 -13.05 4.30
N ALA A 69 10.36 -13.03 3.24
CA ALA A 69 11.09 -11.83 2.83
C ALA A 69 10.16 -10.65 2.47
N THR A 70 9.03 -10.94 1.82
CA THR A 70 8.01 -9.92 1.52
C THR A 70 7.39 -9.35 2.80
N VAL A 71 7.12 -10.19 3.80
CA VAL A 71 6.57 -9.76 5.09
C VAL A 71 7.57 -8.91 5.87
N GLU A 72 8.84 -9.31 5.88
CA GLU A 72 9.94 -8.55 6.50
C GLU A 72 10.12 -7.17 5.83
N GLN A 73 10.13 -7.14 4.49
CA GLN A 73 10.22 -5.90 3.71
C GLN A 73 9.01 -4.97 3.96
N PHE A 74 7.81 -5.53 4.08
CA PHE A 74 6.64 -4.76 4.46
C PHE A 74 6.78 -4.15 5.86
N ALA A 75 7.31 -4.90 6.83
CA ALA A 75 7.52 -4.40 8.18
C ALA A 75 8.52 -3.23 8.22
N ASP A 76 9.58 -3.29 7.40
CA ASP A 76 10.52 -2.17 7.23
C ASP A 76 9.83 -0.93 6.66
N PHE A 77 9.02 -1.08 5.60
CA PHE A 77 8.24 0.02 5.05
C PHE A 77 7.24 0.59 6.06
N TYR A 78 6.50 -0.25 6.78
CA TYR A 78 5.57 0.20 7.81
C TYR A 78 6.28 1.04 8.90
N ARG A 79 7.47 0.63 9.34
CA ARG A 79 8.26 1.39 10.32
C ARG A 79 8.76 2.72 9.75
N ALA A 80 9.27 2.74 8.51
CA ALA A 80 9.88 3.92 7.90
C ALA A 80 8.87 4.95 7.37
N MET A 81 7.71 4.51 6.87
CA MET A 81 6.76 5.39 6.19
C MET A 81 6.07 6.36 7.16
N PRO A 82 5.84 7.63 6.75
CA PRO A 82 4.99 8.56 7.48
C PRO A 82 3.57 8.03 7.68
N LYS A 83 3.04 8.14 8.91
CA LYS A 83 1.68 7.70 9.26
C LYS A 83 0.70 8.88 9.14
N PRO A 84 -0.59 8.63 8.83
CA PRO A 84 -1.22 7.35 8.53
C PRO A 84 -0.89 6.82 7.12
N ILE A 85 -0.79 5.50 6.99
CA ILE A 85 -0.51 4.79 5.73
C ILE A 85 -1.82 4.25 5.13
N LEU A 86 -2.04 4.44 3.83
CA LEU A 86 -3.09 3.75 3.08
C LEU A 86 -2.45 2.65 2.24
N MET A 87 -2.73 1.38 2.55
CA MET A 87 -2.28 0.23 1.77
C MET A 87 -3.43 -0.34 0.94
N PHE A 88 -3.18 -0.63 -0.34
CA PHE A 88 -4.20 -1.18 -1.22
C PHE A 88 -3.67 -2.25 -2.18
N CYS A 89 -4.59 -3.10 -2.63
CA CYS A 89 -4.41 -3.98 -3.79
C CYS A 89 -5.66 -3.90 -4.70
N GLY A 90 -6.05 -4.96 -5.41
CA GLY A 90 -7.32 -4.98 -6.15
C GLY A 90 -8.55 -4.90 -5.24
N THR A 91 -8.70 -5.86 -4.32
CA THR A 91 -9.88 -6.01 -3.45
C THR A 91 -9.65 -5.67 -1.98
N GLY A 92 -8.38 -5.50 -1.58
CA GLY A 92 -7.94 -5.37 -0.19
C GLY A 92 -7.53 -6.70 0.48
N ALA A 93 -7.83 -7.86 -0.14
CA ALA A 93 -7.53 -9.17 0.44
C ALA A 93 -6.02 -9.41 0.67
N ARG A 94 -5.18 -9.14 -0.33
CA ARG A 94 -3.71 -9.20 -0.18
C ARG A 94 -3.17 -8.30 0.92
N ALA A 95 -3.71 -7.09 1.01
CA ALA A 95 -3.26 -6.10 1.98
C ALA A 95 -3.57 -6.58 3.40
N LYS A 96 -4.75 -7.17 3.59
CA LYS A 96 -5.12 -7.83 4.85
C LYS A 96 -4.23 -9.03 5.17
N LEU A 97 -4.00 -9.92 4.21
CA LEU A 97 -3.15 -11.08 4.39
C LEU A 97 -1.72 -10.70 4.80
N LEU A 98 -1.11 -9.74 4.08
CA LEU A 98 0.24 -9.24 4.37
C LEU A 98 0.33 -8.64 5.78
N TYR A 99 -0.63 -7.77 6.13
CA TYR A 99 -0.66 -7.13 7.45
C TYR A 99 -0.83 -8.15 8.58
N GLN A 100 -1.77 -9.09 8.43
CA GLN A 100 -1.99 -10.15 9.42
C GLN A 100 -0.77 -11.06 9.57
N SER A 101 -0.10 -11.39 8.46
CA SER A 101 1.12 -12.20 8.49
C SER A 101 2.24 -11.51 9.27
N ALA A 102 2.42 -10.20 9.09
CA ALA A 102 3.42 -9.44 9.83
C ALA A 102 3.13 -9.38 11.34
N LEU A 103 1.86 -9.20 11.73
CA LEU A 103 1.44 -9.24 13.13
C LEU A 103 1.67 -10.63 13.75
N MET A 104 1.28 -11.71 13.06
CA MET A 104 1.48 -13.07 13.56
C MET A 104 2.95 -13.45 13.73
N GLN A 105 3.83 -12.84 12.93
CA GLN A 105 5.29 -13.03 13.01
C GLN A 105 5.97 -12.08 14.02
N GLY A 106 5.21 -11.20 14.71
CA GLY A 106 5.75 -10.25 15.69
C GLY A 106 6.62 -9.16 15.07
N LEU A 107 6.42 -8.84 13.79
CA LEU A 107 7.20 -7.84 13.06
C LEU A 107 6.61 -6.43 13.15
N LEU A 108 5.35 -6.30 13.57
CA LEU A 108 4.59 -5.04 13.73
C LEU A 108 4.06 -4.85 15.15
#